data_AF-A0A7S3FXB2-F1
#
_entry.id   AF-A0A7S3FXB2-F1
#
_cell.length_a   1.000
_cell.length_b   1.000
_cell.length_c   1.000
_cell.angle_alpha   90.00
_cell.angle_beta   90.00
_cell.angle_gamma   90.00
#
_symmetry.space_group_name_H-M   'P 1'
#
loop_
_entity.id
_entity.type
_entity.pdbx_description
1 polymer ?
#
loop_
_entity_poly.entity_id
_entity_poly.type
_entity_poly.pdbx_seq_one_letter_code
_entity_poly.pdbx_strand_id
1 'polypeptide(L)'
;MIEEQLRANKPKVETRQAQEIDKIQEKRSQLEEKKQFLQRKEERLNKAVEGYSFRPQVEIDHERVLKETEGREIRKKTEYDKADQVKLFNNPGFTSDKLMSDVRYKIGAALYDAGLQGSTYGQQVLSGISKGIEQPKVMQ
;
A
#
# COMPACT_ATOMS: atom_id res chain seq x y z
N MET A 1 -46.47 -12.82 26.49
CA MET A 1 -45.76 -12.47 25.24
C MET A 1 -44.24 -12.44 25.41
N ILE A 2 -43.68 -11.77 26.42
CA ILE A 2 -42.21 -11.68 26.60
C ILE A 2 -41.58 -13.04 26.96
N GLU A 3 -42.21 -13.84 27.82
CA GLU A 3 -41.67 -15.16 28.23
C GLU A 3 -41.58 -16.17 27.08
N GLU A 4 -42.50 -16.10 26.13
CA GLU A 4 -42.55 -16.95 24.95
C GLU A 4 -41.45 -16.57 23.96
N GLN A 5 -41.20 -15.27 23.79
CA GLN A 5 -40.06 -14.74 23.03
C GLN A 5 -38.71 -15.11 23.66
N LEU A 6 -38.62 -15.11 25.00
CA LEU A 6 -37.41 -15.54 25.72
C LEU A 6 -37.13 -17.03 25.53
N ARG A 7 -38.16 -17.89 25.60
CA ARG A 7 -38.02 -19.33 25.34
C ARG A 7 -37.58 -19.62 23.91
N ALA A 8 -38.13 -18.90 22.92
CA ALA A 8 -37.74 -19.05 21.52
C ALA A 8 -36.31 -18.58 21.22
N ASN A 9 -35.80 -17.59 21.96
CA ASN A 9 -34.46 -17.03 21.75
C ASN A 9 -33.34 -17.78 22.52
N LYS A 10 -33.69 -18.50 23.59
CA LYS A 10 -32.74 -19.30 24.39
C LYS A 10 -31.79 -20.17 23.56
N PRO A 11 -32.24 -21.01 22.60
CA PRO A 11 -31.33 -21.86 21.83
C PRO A 11 -30.36 -21.04 20.96
N LYS A 12 -30.77 -19.87 20.46
CA LYS A 12 -29.89 -18.99 19.65
C LYS A 12 -28.78 -18.34 20.48
N VAL A 13 -29.02 -18.14 21.78
CA VAL A 13 -28.02 -17.60 22.69
C VAL A 13 -27.04 -18.70 23.08
N GLU A 14 -27.53 -19.90 23.36
CA GLU A 14 -26.69 -21.07 23.68
C GLU A 14 -25.75 -21.43 22.53
N THR A 15 -26.22 -21.40 21.27
CA THR A 15 -25.34 -21.64 20.11
C THR A 15 -24.27 -20.56 19.94
N ARG A 16 -24.59 -19.30 20.20
CA ARG A 16 -23.60 -18.20 20.17
C ARG A 16 -22.56 -18.37 21.27
N GLN A 17 -22.99 -18.72 22.48
CA GLN A 17 -22.08 -18.97 23.61
C GLN A 17 -21.14 -20.13 23.32
N ALA A 18 -21.64 -21.24 22.76
CA ALA A 18 -20.81 -22.37 22.36
C ALA A 18 -19.75 -21.95 21.31
N GLN A 19 -20.17 -21.24 20.26
CA GLN A 19 -19.25 -20.73 19.23
C GLN A 19 -18.20 -19.76 19.78
N GLU A 20 -18.54 -18.95 20.78
CA GLU A 20 -17.58 -18.06 21.43
C GLU A 20 -16.57 -18.84 22.27
N ILE A 21 -17.02 -19.87 22.99
CA ILE A 21 -16.15 -20.77 23.75
C ILE A 21 -15.15 -21.46 22.81
N ASP A 22 -15.62 -21.99 21.68
CA ASP A 22 -14.77 -22.66 20.68
C ASP A 22 -13.71 -21.68 20.14
N LYS A 23 -14.12 -20.46 19.76
CA LYS A 23 -13.18 -19.40 19.30
C LYS A 23 -12.15 -19.03 20.37
N ILE A 24 -12.53 -19.00 21.65
CA ILE A 24 -11.61 -18.71 22.74
C ILE A 24 -10.59 -19.85 22.88
N GLN A 25 -11.04 -21.11 22.77
CA GLN A 25 -10.17 -22.27 22.84
C GLN A 25 -9.17 -22.31 21.66
N GLU A 26 -9.63 -22.06 20.44
CA GLU A 26 -8.76 -21.98 19.24
C GLU A 26 -7.70 -20.87 19.36
N LYS A 27 -8.08 -19.70 19.88
CA LYS A 27 -7.11 -18.62 20.11
C LYS A 27 -6.06 -19.01 21.14
N ARG A 28 -6.45 -19.73 22.19
CA ARG A 28 -5.51 -20.20 23.23
C ARG A 28 -4.54 -21.23 22.65
N SER A 29 -5.02 -22.23 21.90
CA SER A 29 -4.16 -23.22 21.28
C SER A 29 -3.17 -22.59 20.30
N GLN A 30 -3.61 -21.65 19.45
CA GLN A 30 -2.71 -20.93 18.55
C GLN A 30 -1.64 -20.12 19.27
N LEU A 31 -1.98 -19.50 20.40
CA LEU A 31 -1.01 -18.77 21.22
C LEU A 31 0.02 -19.72 21.85
N GLU A 32 -0.42 -20.88 22.32
CA GLU A 32 0.46 -21.92 22.88
C GLU A 32 1.39 -22.48 21.81
N GLU A 33 0.88 -22.81 20.63
CA GLU A 33 1.68 -23.27 19.48
C GLU A 33 2.74 -22.24 19.08
N LYS A 34 2.36 -20.96 19.01
CA LYS A 34 3.32 -19.87 18.73
C LYS A 34 4.41 -19.78 19.79
N LYS A 35 4.04 -19.89 21.08
CA LYS A 35 5.03 -19.88 22.17
C LYS A 35 5.98 -21.07 22.08
N GLN A 36 5.45 -22.27 21.86
CA GLN A 36 6.27 -23.48 21.69
C GLN A 36 7.19 -23.38 20.46
N PHE A 37 6.71 -22.82 19.35
CA PHE A 37 7.51 -22.59 18.16
C PHE A 37 8.67 -21.62 18.44
N LEU A 38 8.41 -20.52 19.14
CA LEU A 38 9.45 -19.56 19.53
C LEU A 38 10.49 -20.19 20.45
N GLN A 39 10.06 -20.95 21.45
CA GLN A 39 10.96 -21.68 22.35
C GLN A 39 11.85 -22.66 21.59
N ARG A 40 11.28 -23.50 20.71
CA ARG A 40 12.06 -24.44 19.88
C ARG A 40 13.02 -23.71 18.94
N LYS A 41 12.62 -22.57 18.40
CA LYS A 41 13.48 -21.73 17.55
C LYS A 41 14.65 -21.18 18.34
N GLU A 42 14.42 -20.68 19.56
CA GLU A 42 15.46 -20.19 20.47
C GLU A 42 16.41 -21.31 20.88
N GLU A 43 15.89 -22.47 21.28
CA GLU A 43 16.71 -23.65 21.59
C GLU A 43 17.59 -24.07 20.41
N ARG A 44 17.01 -24.09 19.19
CA ARG A 44 17.76 -24.41 17.97
C ARG A 44 18.86 -23.39 17.69
N LEU A 45 18.57 -22.10 17.87
CA LEU A 45 19.57 -21.05 17.73
C LEU A 45 20.67 -21.23 18.77
N ASN A 46 20.33 -21.41 20.05
CA ASN A 46 21.29 -21.60 21.13
C ASN A 46 22.22 -22.79 20.88
N LYS A 47 21.68 -23.94 20.47
CA LYS A 47 22.47 -25.11 20.07
C LYS A 47 23.42 -24.81 18.91
N ALA A 48 22.95 -24.08 17.90
CA ALA A 48 23.81 -23.64 16.80
C ALA A 48 24.92 -22.71 17.31
N VAL A 49 24.58 -21.75 18.19
CA VAL A 49 25.54 -20.79 18.76
C VAL A 49 26.58 -21.48 19.64
N GLU A 50 26.22 -22.54 20.37
CA GLU A 50 27.13 -23.37 21.17
C GLU A 50 28.14 -24.14 20.30
N GLY A 51 27.76 -24.51 19.07
CA GLY A 51 28.64 -25.21 18.13
C GLY A 51 29.72 -24.34 17.48
N TYR A 52 29.67 -23.01 17.61
CA TYR A 52 30.69 -22.13 17.05
C TYR A 52 31.83 -21.89 18.03
N SER A 53 33.06 -22.19 17.61
CA SER A 53 34.28 -21.92 18.40
C SER A 53 34.55 -20.44 18.64
N PHE A 54 33.98 -19.55 17.84
CA PHE A 54 34.18 -18.11 17.92
C PHE A 54 32.84 -17.38 17.78
N ARG A 55 32.53 -16.53 18.77
CA ARG A 55 31.36 -15.64 18.76
C ARG A 55 31.84 -14.22 18.50
N PRO A 56 31.61 -13.65 17.31
CA PRO A 56 31.93 -12.26 17.05
C PRO A 56 31.08 -11.38 17.97
N GLN A 57 31.70 -10.72 18.95
CA GLN A 57 31.09 -9.63 19.69
C GLN A 57 31.21 -8.38 18.82
N VAL A 58 30.29 -8.24 17.88
CA VAL A 58 30.16 -7.03 17.07
C VAL A 58 28.92 -6.32 17.57
N GLU A 59 29.09 -5.06 17.98
CA GLU A 59 27.94 -4.19 18.21
C GLU A 59 27.13 -4.17 16.92
N ILE A 60 25.80 -4.36 17.01
CA ILE A 60 24.92 -4.29 15.84
C ILE A 60 24.98 -2.83 15.37
N ASP A 61 25.94 -2.55 14.51
CA ASP A 61 26.11 -1.27 13.85
C ASP A 61 25.03 -1.20 12.77
N HIS A 62 23.81 -0.92 13.24
CA HIS A 62 22.64 -0.66 12.42
C HIS A 62 22.93 0.44 11.41
N GLU A 63 23.78 1.40 11.77
CA GLU A 63 24.23 2.46 10.86
C GLU A 63 25.02 1.85 9.70
N ARG A 64 25.94 0.91 9.94
CA ARG A 64 26.66 0.20 8.87
C ARG A 64 25.76 -0.64 7.96
N VAL A 65 24.70 -1.25 8.50
CA VAL A 65 23.75 -2.06 7.69
C VAL A 65 22.83 -1.17 6.85
N LEU A 66 22.42 -0.01 7.40
CA LEU A 66 21.58 0.95 6.72
C LEU A 66 22.37 1.85 5.75
N LYS A 67 23.68 1.99 5.97
CA LYS A 67 24.57 2.74 5.10
C LYS A 67 24.57 2.14 3.71
N GLU A 68 24.40 3.01 2.72
CA GLU A 68 24.48 2.59 1.33
C GLU A 68 25.87 2.06 1.02
N THR A 69 25.93 0.99 0.24
CA THR A 69 27.21 0.48 -0.24
C THR A 69 27.78 1.45 -1.26
N GLU A 70 29.10 1.53 -1.37
CA GLU A 70 29.81 2.39 -2.32
C GLU A 70 29.31 2.17 -3.76
N GLY A 71 29.01 0.92 -4.12
CA GLY A 71 28.43 0.57 -5.42
C GLY A 71 27.04 1.20 -5.67
N ARG A 72 26.23 1.41 -4.63
CA ARG A 72 24.92 2.08 -4.74
C ARG A 72 25.08 3.60 -4.84
N GLU A 73 26.02 4.18 -4.11
CA GLU A 73 26.35 5.61 -4.21
C GLU A 73 26.88 5.97 -5.61
N ILE A 74 27.70 5.10 -6.21
CA ILE A 74 28.22 5.28 -7.57
C ILE A 74 27.08 5.24 -8.60
N ARG A 75 26.11 4.32 -8.45
CA ARG A 75 24.97 4.19 -9.37
C ARG A 75 24.08 5.43 -9.41
N LYS A 76 23.86 6.08 -8.26
CA LYS A 76 23.09 7.35 -8.21
C LYS A 76 23.70 8.49 -9.02
N LYS A 77 25.01 8.42 -9.28
CA LYS A 77 25.77 9.45 -10.01
C LYS A 77 25.93 9.16 -11.49
N THR A 78 25.56 7.97 -11.97
CA THR A 78 25.73 7.61 -13.39
C THR A 78 24.50 7.99 -14.21
N GLU A 79 24.71 8.30 -15.49
CA GLU A 79 23.63 8.60 -16.45
C GLU A 79 22.60 7.49 -16.58
N TYR A 80 22.94 6.25 -16.20
CA TYR A 80 22.06 5.09 -16.24
C TYR A 80 20.99 5.05 -15.15
N ASP A 81 21.04 5.93 -14.14
CA ASP A 81 19.89 6.12 -13.23
C ASP A 81 18.71 6.82 -13.95
N LYS A 82 18.96 7.40 -15.14
CA LYS A 82 17.89 7.86 -16.05
C LYS A 82 17.28 6.72 -16.87
N ALA A 83 17.80 5.48 -16.81
CA ALA A 83 17.26 4.35 -17.57
C ALA A 83 15.80 4.06 -17.20
N ASP A 84 15.42 4.30 -15.94
CA ASP A 84 14.02 4.21 -15.48
C ASP A 84 13.12 5.33 -16.05
N GLN A 85 13.69 6.38 -16.64
CA GLN A 85 12.97 7.47 -17.30
C GLN A 85 12.97 7.38 -18.83
N VAL A 86 13.65 6.39 -19.42
CA VAL A 86 13.66 6.23 -20.88
C VAL A 86 12.32 5.59 -21.29
N LYS A 87 11.51 6.35 -22.04
CA LYS A 87 10.30 5.80 -22.68
C LYS A 87 10.73 4.77 -23.74
N LEU A 88 10.77 3.49 -23.34
CA LEU A 88 11.20 2.37 -24.19
C LEU A 88 10.37 2.25 -25.47
N PHE A 89 9.09 2.66 -25.43
CA PHE A 89 8.19 2.65 -26.57
C PHE A 89 7.29 3.89 -26.56
N ASN A 90 6.99 4.41 -27.74
CA ASN A 90 6.02 5.49 -27.88
C ASN A 90 4.60 4.90 -27.77
N ASN A 91 3.93 5.12 -26.64
CA ASN A 91 2.54 4.72 -26.45
C ASN A 91 1.60 5.73 -27.16
N PRO A 92 0.87 5.32 -28.22
CA PRO A 92 -0.07 6.21 -28.91
C PRO A 92 -1.35 6.48 -28.10
N GLY A 93 -1.58 5.74 -27.01
CA GLY A 93 -2.74 5.91 -26.15
C GLY A 93 -2.71 7.18 -25.28
N PHE A 94 -3.84 7.40 -24.60
CA PHE A 94 -4.02 8.45 -23.61
C PHE A 94 -3.30 8.09 -22.31
N THR A 95 -2.06 8.52 -22.14
CA THR A 95 -1.38 8.44 -20.86
C THR A 95 -1.90 9.52 -19.91
N SER A 96 -1.79 9.30 -18.59
CA SER A 96 -2.14 10.30 -17.58
C SER A 96 -1.52 11.66 -17.88
N ASP A 97 -0.25 11.67 -18.28
CA ASP A 97 0.48 12.90 -18.57
C ASP A 97 -0.08 13.64 -19.78
N LYS A 98 -0.50 12.90 -20.82
CA LYS A 98 -1.14 13.48 -22.02
C LYS A 98 -2.55 13.99 -21.69
N LEU A 99 -3.33 13.26 -20.91
CA LEU A 99 -4.66 13.72 -20.46
C LEU A 99 -4.55 14.98 -19.60
N MET A 100 -3.60 14.98 -18.66
CA MET A 100 -3.34 16.15 -17.82
C MET A 100 -2.71 17.31 -18.61
N SER A 101 -2.14 17.09 -19.79
CA SER A 101 -1.72 18.21 -20.65
C SER A 101 -2.90 18.98 -21.26
N ASP A 102 -4.06 18.35 -21.41
CA ASP A 102 -5.27 19.00 -21.92
C ASP A 102 -5.93 19.87 -20.82
N VAL A 103 -5.95 21.18 -21.06
CA VAL A 103 -6.57 22.18 -20.18
C VAL A 103 -8.06 21.93 -20.01
N ARG A 104 -8.75 21.46 -21.06
CA ARG A 104 -10.18 21.16 -21.00
C ARG A 104 -10.45 19.97 -20.08
N TYR A 105 -9.59 18.95 -20.13
CA TYR A 105 -9.68 17.79 -19.25
C TYR A 105 -9.46 18.18 -17.78
N LYS A 106 -8.41 18.97 -17.50
CA LYS A 106 -8.12 19.50 -16.16
C LYS A 106 -9.29 20.25 -15.55
N ILE A 107 -9.87 21.17 -16.32
CA ILE A 107 -10.99 22.00 -15.84
C ILE A 107 -12.25 21.15 -15.69
N GLY A 108 -12.49 20.20 -16.61
CA GLY A 108 -13.59 19.24 -16.50
C GLY A 108 -13.51 18.39 -15.22
N ALA A 109 -12.32 17.87 -14.89
CA ALA A 109 -12.08 17.12 -13.67
C ALA A 109 -12.33 17.98 -12.42
N ALA A 110 -11.79 19.21 -12.39
CA ALA A 110 -12.01 20.13 -11.27
C ALA A 110 -13.50 20.50 -11.08
N LEU A 111 -14.24 20.68 -12.18
CA LEU A 111 -15.68 20.96 -12.13
C LEU A 111 -16.49 19.74 -11.69
N TYR A 112 -16.04 18.52 -12.04
CA TYR A 112 -16.65 17.28 -11.56
C TYR A 112 -16.44 17.11 -10.05
N ASP A 113 -15.21 17.30 -9.57
CA ASP A 113 -14.87 17.22 -8.14
C ASP A 113 -15.64 18.24 -7.30
N ALA A 114 -15.89 19.44 -7.87
CA ALA A 114 -16.71 20.48 -7.25
C ALA A 114 -18.24 20.23 -7.38
N GLY A 115 -18.67 19.17 -8.09
CA GLY A 115 -20.09 18.86 -8.33
C GLY A 115 -20.80 19.83 -9.29
N LEU A 116 -20.04 20.67 -10.02
CA LEU A 116 -20.57 21.73 -10.89
C LEU A 116 -20.62 21.35 -12.37
N GLN A 117 -20.14 20.17 -12.75
CA GLN A 117 -20.09 19.74 -14.16
C GLN A 117 -21.46 19.76 -14.86
N GLY A 118 -22.52 19.37 -14.15
CA GLY A 118 -23.90 19.37 -14.67
C GLY A 118 -24.59 20.74 -14.63
N SER A 119 -23.98 21.75 -14.02
CA SER A 119 -24.57 23.08 -13.91
C SER A 119 -24.45 23.87 -15.22
N THR A 120 -25.34 24.84 -15.42
CA THR A 120 -25.27 25.79 -16.55
C THR A 120 -23.93 26.53 -16.58
N TYR A 121 -23.40 26.87 -15.41
CA TYR A 121 -22.08 27.47 -15.24
C TYR A 121 -20.95 26.55 -15.73
N GLY A 122 -20.96 25.28 -15.32
CA GLY A 122 -19.96 24.29 -15.77
C GLY A 122 -19.96 24.11 -17.30
N GLN A 123 -21.14 24.10 -17.92
CA GLN A 123 -21.27 24.01 -19.38
C GLN A 123 -20.76 25.27 -20.10
N GLN A 124 -21.01 26.46 -19.55
CA GLN A 124 -20.50 27.73 -20.08
C GLN A 124 -18.97 27.80 -20.01
N VAL A 125 -18.38 27.39 -18.89
CA VAL A 125 -16.92 27.37 -18.72
C VAL A 125 -16.28 26.39 -19.72
N LEU A 126 -16.79 25.17 -19.83
CA LEU A 126 -16.25 24.16 -20.76
C LEU A 126 -16.40 24.55 -22.23
N SER A 127 -17.47 25.26 -22.60
CA SER A 127 -17.65 25.75 -23.97
C SER A 127 -16.73 26.94 -24.29
N GLY A 128 -16.44 27.81 -23.31
CA GLY A 128 -15.51 28.93 -23.47
C GLY A 128 -14.07 28.51 -23.75
N ILE A 129 -13.61 27.42 -23.13
CA ILE A 129 -12.22 26.90 -23.28
C ILE A 129 -11.95 26.38 -24.70
N SER A 130 -12.98 25.88 -25.40
CA SER A 130 -12.83 25.36 -26.77
C SER A 130 -12.48 26.43 -27.81
N LYS A 131 -12.59 27.72 -27.48
CA LYS A 131 -12.49 28.83 -28.43
C LYS A 131 -11.16 29.59 -28.45
N GLY A 132 -10.11 29.11 -27.78
CA GLY A 132 -8.77 29.66 -28.03
C GLY A 132 -7.80 29.50 -26.88
N ILE A 133 -6.87 28.57 -27.04
CA ILE A 133 -5.52 28.68 -26.50
C ILE A 133 -4.61 28.20 -27.64
N GLU A 134 -4.13 29.12 -28.47
CA GLU A 134 -3.04 28.84 -29.41
C GLU A 134 -1.83 28.40 -28.58
N GLN A 135 -1.41 27.15 -28.75
CA GLN A 135 -0.20 26.67 -28.08
C GLN A 135 1.02 27.31 -28.75
N PRO A 136 1.97 27.90 -28.01
CA PRO A 136 3.18 28.42 -28.60
C PRO A 136 3.99 27.26 -29.20
N LYS A 137 4.32 27.37 -30.49
CA LYS A 137 5.26 26.45 -31.17
C LYS A 137 6.62 26.52 -30.48
N VAL A 138 7.03 25.42 -29.86
CA VAL A 138 8.41 25.26 -29.37
C VAL A 138 9.31 25.08 -30.60
N MET A 139 10.21 26.05 -30.86
CA MET A 139 11.29 25.90 -31.85
C MET A 139 12.30 24.86 -31.36
N GLN A 140 12.83 24.12 -32.34
CA GLN A 140 13.72 22.96 -32.23
C GLN A 140 14.96 23.20 -31.37
#